data_AF-A0A9W3GJN5-F1
#
_entry.id   AF-A0A9W3GJN5-F1
#
_cell.length_a   1.000
_cell.length_b   1.000
_cell.length_c   1.000
_cell.angle_alpha   90.00
_cell.angle_beta   90.00
_cell.angle_gamma   90.00
#
_symmetry.space_group_name_H-M   'P 1'
#
loop_
_entity.id
_entity.type
_entity.pdbx_description
1 polymer ?
#
loop_
_entity_poly.entity_id
_entity_poly.type
_entity_poly.pdbx_seq_one_letter_code
_entity_poly.pdbx_strand_id
1 'polypeptide(L)'
;MLSPERLALPDYEYLAQRHVLTYMEDAVCQLLENKEDISQYGIARFFTEYFNSVCQGTHILFREFSFIQATPHNRASFLRAFWRCFRTVGKNGDLLTMREYHCLLQLLCPDFPLELTQKAARIVLMDDAMDCLMSFSDFLFAFQIQFYYSEFLESVAAIYQDLLSGKNPNTVIVPTSSSGQHRQRPTLGEASVLEGVEASLFYQCLENLCDRHKYSCPPPALVKEVLSNVQRLTFYGFLVALSKHHGINQALGALPDKGDLMHDPAMDEALERLRERRSNSQALKLGLGLPLKDRHSLAPDVLDPRISNKIDAGNFSPKLTFGVSSVTTRDERSLTQTRRRTAGVARRPHWRFPPVRGLEHRTQGRPSPAATLPS
;
A
#
# COMPACT_ATOMS: atom_id res chain seq x y z
N MET A 1 22.31 5.36 -16.55
CA MET A 1 23.53 5.93 -15.93
C MET A 1 23.51 5.54 -14.46
N LEU A 2 24.45 4.69 -14.01
CA LEU A 2 24.56 4.27 -12.60
C LEU A 2 25.12 5.46 -11.78
N SER A 3 24.45 5.85 -10.69
CA SER A 3 24.96 6.95 -9.85
C SER A 3 26.22 6.50 -9.09
N PRO A 4 27.23 7.37 -8.94
CA PRO A 4 28.50 7.05 -8.28
C PRO A 4 28.35 6.65 -6.80
N GLU A 5 27.25 7.03 -6.16
CA GLU A 5 26.88 6.60 -4.80
C GLU A 5 26.61 5.09 -4.69
N ARG A 6 26.20 4.41 -5.78
CA ARG A 6 25.90 2.97 -5.78
C ARG A 6 27.13 2.09 -5.57
N LEU A 7 28.34 2.61 -5.84
CA LEU A 7 29.60 1.88 -5.72
C LEU A 7 30.33 2.14 -4.40
N ALA A 8 29.82 3.06 -3.57
CA ALA A 8 30.46 3.48 -2.32
C ALA A 8 29.94 2.73 -1.08
N LEU A 9 28.80 2.05 -1.19
CA LEU A 9 28.18 1.29 -0.10
C LEU A 9 28.64 -0.18 -0.15
N PRO A 10 28.88 -0.82 1.02
CA PRO A 10 29.09 -2.27 1.09
C PRO A 10 27.90 -3.03 0.50
N ASP A 11 28.17 -4.13 -0.22
CA ASP A 11 27.16 -4.90 -0.96
C ASP A 11 25.94 -5.27 -0.12
N TYR A 12 26.15 -5.71 1.13
CA TYR A 12 25.07 -6.10 2.05
C TYR A 12 24.17 -4.92 2.43
N GLU A 13 24.74 -3.73 2.59
CA GLU A 13 24.03 -2.52 3.00
C GLU A 13 23.21 -1.98 1.83
N TYR A 14 23.76 -2.02 0.62
CA TYR A 14 23.04 -1.70 -0.61
C TYR A 14 21.84 -2.64 -0.83
N LEU A 15 22.03 -3.95 -0.67
CA LEU A 15 20.96 -4.94 -0.85
C LEU A 15 19.86 -4.78 0.20
N ALA A 16 20.22 -4.49 1.45
CA ALA A 16 19.28 -4.22 2.53
C ALA A 16 18.50 -2.93 2.29
N GLN A 17 19.18 -1.84 1.93
CA GLN A 17 18.56 -0.53 1.65
C GLN A 17 17.59 -0.59 0.46
N ARG A 18 17.84 -1.47 -0.51
CA ARG A 18 17.01 -1.64 -1.70
C ARG A 18 15.99 -2.77 -1.59
N HIS A 19 15.92 -3.45 -0.45
CA HIS A 19 15.02 -4.61 -0.22
C HIS A 19 15.14 -5.70 -1.28
N VAL A 20 16.30 -5.84 -1.93
CA VAL A 20 16.49 -6.78 -3.04
C VAL A 20 16.27 -8.22 -2.59
N LEU A 21 16.70 -8.54 -1.37
CA LEU A 21 16.51 -9.86 -0.77
C LEU A 21 15.04 -10.22 -0.63
N THR A 22 14.17 -9.28 -0.24
CA THR A 22 12.72 -9.50 -0.13
C THR A 22 12.12 -9.96 -1.47
N TYR A 23 12.53 -9.34 -2.57
CA TYR A 23 12.05 -9.72 -3.91
C TYR A 23 12.67 -11.02 -4.40
N MET A 24 13.93 -11.27 -4.06
CA MET A 24 14.59 -12.52 -4.45
C MET A 24 13.97 -13.72 -3.72
N GLU A 25 13.74 -13.60 -2.41
CA GLU A 25 13.06 -14.61 -1.60
C GLU A 25 11.67 -14.89 -2.14
N ASP A 26 10.89 -13.84 -2.42
CA ASP A 26 9.57 -13.99 -3.00
C ASP A 26 9.59 -14.67 -4.39
N ALA A 27 10.48 -14.23 -5.28
CA ALA A 27 10.63 -14.84 -6.61
C ALA A 27 10.98 -16.33 -6.51
N VAL A 28 11.88 -16.70 -5.60
CA VAL A 28 12.27 -18.10 -5.37
C VAL A 28 11.12 -18.90 -4.76
N CYS A 29 10.37 -18.36 -3.78
CA CYS A 29 9.19 -19.02 -3.24
C CYS A 29 8.17 -19.32 -4.34
N GLN A 30 7.83 -18.32 -5.18
CA GLN A 30 6.90 -18.50 -6.29
C GLN A 30 7.40 -19.53 -7.32
N LEU A 31 8.71 -19.53 -7.61
CA LEU A 31 9.34 -20.52 -8.48
C LEU A 31 9.15 -21.94 -7.95
N LEU A 32 9.35 -22.14 -6.65
CA LEU A 32 9.26 -23.45 -6.01
C LEU A 32 7.81 -23.93 -5.90
N GLU A 33 6.87 -23.03 -5.66
CA GLU A 33 5.43 -23.33 -5.61
C GLU A 33 4.86 -23.71 -6.98
N ASN A 34 5.36 -23.12 -8.06
CA ASN A 34 4.85 -23.30 -9.43
C ASN A 34 5.88 -23.98 -10.35
N LYS A 35 6.71 -24.85 -9.78
CA LYS A 35 7.90 -25.41 -10.45
C LYS A 35 7.58 -26.11 -11.77
N GLU A 36 6.47 -26.84 -11.85
CA GLU A 36 6.09 -27.61 -13.03
C GLU A 36 5.76 -26.69 -14.23
N ASP A 37 4.97 -25.65 -14.00
CA ASP A 37 4.58 -24.66 -15.02
C ASP A 37 5.80 -23.82 -15.45
N ILE A 38 6.60 -23.37 -14.49
CA ILE A 38 7.75 -22.50 -14.77
C ILE A 38 8.89 -23.25 -15.46
N SER A 39 9.08 -24.53 -15.16
CA SER A 39 10.10 -25.35 -15.84
C SER A 39 9.81 -25.50 -17.33
N GLN A 40 8.54 -25.48 -17.74
CA GLN A 40 8.15 -25.48 -19.16
C GLN A 40 8.40 -24.11 -19.84
N TYR A 41 8.26 -23.03 -19.07
CA TYR A 41 8.40 -21.65 -19.55
C TYR A 41 9.85 -21.13 -19.58
N GLY A 42 10.71 -21.71 -18.74
CA GLY A 42 12.11 -21.36 -18.56
C GLY A 42 12.33 -20.46 -17.34
N ILE A 43 13.22 -20.89 -16.45
CA ILE A 43 13.54 -20.21 -15.18
C ILE A 43 14.07 -18.79 -15.42
N ALA A 44 14.97 -18.61 -16.39
CA ALA A 44 15.52 -17.29 -16.70
C ALA A 44 14.42 -16.30 -17.15
N ARG A 45 13.44 -16.78 -17.91
CA ARG A 45 12.31 -15.97 -18.37
C ARG A 45 11.38 -15.61 -17.22
N PHE A 46 11.11 -16.55 -16.32
CA PHE A 46 10.35 -16.29 -15.09
C PHE A 46 10.98 -15.15 -14.28
N PHE A 47 12.28 -15.23 -13.95
CA PHE A 47 12.94 -14.15 -13.19
C PHE A 47 12.91 -12.82 -13.94
N THR A 48 13.13 -12.84 -15.26
CA THR A 48 13.04 -11.61 -16.08
C THR A 48 11.67 -10.97 -15.96
N GLU A 49 10.59 -11.75 -16.08
CA GLU A 49 9.22 -11.24 -16.00
C GLU A 49 8.83 -10.80 -14.59
N TYR A 50 9.26 -11.55 -13.57
CA TYR A 50 9.05 -11.17 -12.17
C TYR A 50 9.70 -9.82 -11.86
N PHE A 51 10.98 -9.64 -12.17
CA PHE A 51 11.66 -8.38 -11.88
C PHE A 51 11.18 -7.23 -12.77
N ASN A 52 10.77 -7.50 -14.01
CA ASN A 52 10.08 -6.49 -14.83
C ASN A 52 8.75 -6.05 -14.17
N SER A 53 7.99 -6.99 -13.62
CA SER A 53 6.76 -6.72 -12.86
C SER A 53 7.04 -5.88 -11.61
N VAL A 54 8.12 -6.20 -10.86
CA VAL A 54 8.59 -5.39 -9.73
C VAL A 54 8.94 -3.97 -10.17
N CYS A 55 9.74 -3.81 -11.23
CA CYS A 55 10.10 -2.50 -11.76
C CYS A 55 8.89 -1.67 -12.21
N GLN A 56 7.86 -2.33 -12.75
CA GLN A 56 6.62 -1.68 -13.19
C GLN A 56 5.62 -1.44 -12.04
N GLY A 57 5.82 -2.09 -10.89
CA GLY A 57 4.92 -2.02 -9.74
C GLY A 57 3.64 -2.83 -9.89
N THR A 58 3.62 -3.85 -10.76
CA THR A 58 2.45 -4.72 -11.01
C THR A 58 2.49 -6.01 -10.21
N HIS A 59 3.60 -6.32 -9.55
CA HIS A 59 3.84 -7.51 -8.72
C HIS A 59 3.00 -7.58 -7.44
N ILE A 60 2.34 -6.47 -7.08
CA ILE A 60 1.54 -6.33 -5.85
C ILE A 60 0.13 -6.93 -5.96
N LEU A 61 -0.36 -7.24 -7.17
CA LEU A 61 -1.76 -7.60 -7.38
C LEU A 61 -2.06 -8.99 -6.82
N PHE A 62 -3.14 -9.11 -6.05
CA PHE A 62 -3.61 -10.35 -5.42
C PHE A 62 -2.59 -10.97 -4.46
N ARG A 63 -1.74 -10.14 -3.87
CA ARG A 63 -0.77 -10.54 -2.85
C ARG A 63 -1.34 -10.35 -1.45
N GLU A 64 -0.77 -11.08 -0.50
CA GLU A 64 -1.07 -10.90 0.92
C GLU A 64 -0.64 -9.51 1.42
N PHE A 65 -1.34 -9.00 2.42
CA PHE A 65 -1.06 -7.71 3.02
C PHE A 65 0.35 -7.64 3.60
N SER A 66 0.83 -8.74 4.18
CA SER A 66 2.20 -8.91 4.71
C SER A 66 3.26 -8.54 3.67
N PHE A 67 3.10 -8.99 2.43
CA PHE A 67 3.99 -8.68 1.31
C PHE A 67 3.82 -7.23 0.83
N ILE A 68 2.57 -6.77 0.71
CA ILE A 68 2.25 -5.42 0.24
C ILE A 68 2.85 -4.34 1.15
N GLN A 69 2.86 -4.54 2.47
CA GLN A 69 3.44 -3.60 3.41
C GLN A 69 4.96 -3.75 3.60
N ALA A 70 5.58 -4.81 3.09
CA ALA A 70 6.97 -5.18 3.45
C ALA A 70 8.02 -4.16 3.02
N THR A 71 7.80 -3.42 1.93
CA THR A 71 8.78 -2.47 1.40
C THR A 71 8.10 -1.15 1.00
N PRO A 72 8.84 -0.02 1.03
CA PRO A 72 8.33 1.26 0.54
C PRO A 72 7.87 1.20 -0.93
N HIS A 73 8.58 0.44 -1.76
CA HIS A 73 8.22 0.28 -3.17
C HIS A 73 6.92 -0.54 -3.36
N ASN A 74 6.68 -1.56 -2.54
CA ASN A 74 5.43 -2.32 -2.55
C ASN A 74 4.25 -1.41 -2.15
N ARG A 75 4.41 -0.62 -1.09
CA ARG A 75 3.39 0.34 -0.65
C ARG A 75 3.05 1.37 -1.73
N ALA A 76 4.06 1.98 -2.34
CA ALA A 76 3.87 2.93 -3.44
C ALA A 76 3.21 2.29 -4.67
N SER A 77 3.64 1.07 -5.02
CA SER A 77 3.06 0.30 -6.13
C SER A 77 1.59 -0.03 -5.88
N PHE A 78 1.24 -0.42 -4.65
CA PHE A 78 -0.14 -0.70 -4.25
C PHE A 78 -1.03 0.54 -4.31
N LEU A 79 -0.55 1.68 -3.80
CA LEU A 79 -1.26 2.98 -3.91
C LEU A 79 -1.54 3.33 -5.38
N ARG A 80 -0.54 3.17 -6.25
CA ARG A 80 -0.67 3.45 -7.69
C ARG A 80 -1.64 2.49 -8.37
N ALA A 81 -1.63 1.22 -8.01
CA ALA A 81 -2.56 0.23 -8.54
C ALA A 81 -4.00 0.53 -8.11
N PHE A 82 -4.22 0.82 -6.83
CA PHE A 82 -5.53 1.23 -6.31
C PHE A 82 -6.06 2.47 -7.04
N TRP A 83 -5.21 3.49 -7.19
CA TRP A 83 -5.54 4.67 -7.96
C TRP A 83 -5.94 4.34 -9.41
N ARG A 84 -5.10 3.60 -10.14
CA ARG A 84 -5.38 3.23 -11.55
C ARG A 84 -6.66 2.43 -11.72
N CYS A 85 -6.93 1.48 -10.82
CA CYS A 85 -8.10 0.60 -10.90
C CYS A 85 -9.41 1.33 -10.60
N PHE A 86 -9.40 2.30 -9.69
CA PHE A 86 -10.64 2.86 -9.13
C PHE A 86 -10.82 4.37 -9.32
N ARG A 87 -9.89 5.08 -9.99
CA ARG A 87 -10.02 6.53 -10.26
C ARG A 87 -11.33 6.92 -10.96
N THR A 88 -11.96 6.00 -11.70
CA THR A 88 -13.25 6.25 -12.34
C THR A 88 -14.36 6.54 -11.34
N VAL A 89 -14.29 6.00 -10.11
CA VAL A 89 -15.19 6.35 -9.00
C VAL A 89 -15.14 7.86 -8.75
N GLY A 90 -13.93 8.41 -8.61
CA GLY A 90 -13.72 9.84 -8.44
C GLY A 90 -14.15 10.66 -9.66
N LYS A 91 -13.85 10.18 -10.88
CA LYS A 91 -14.23 10.83 -12.14
C LYS A 91 -15.76 10.96 -12.31
N ASN A 92 -16.51 9.98 -11.81
CA ASN A 92 -17.97 10.00 -11.83
C ASN A 92 -18.58 10.88 -10.73
N GLY A 93 -17.77 11.32 -9.76
CA GLY A 93 -18.24 12.04 -8.58
C GLY A 93 -18.89 11.15 -7.51
N ASP A 94 -18.69 9.83 -7.60
CA ASP A 94 -19.23 8.88 -6.63
C ASP A 94 -18.55 9.08 -5.27
N LEU A 95 -19.36 9.20 -4.23
CA LEU A 95 -18.90 9.25 -2.84
C LEU A 95 -19.13 7.88 -2.20
N LEU A 96 -18.13 7.35 -1.49
CA LEU A 96 -18.20 6.03 -0.90
C LEU A 96 -17.98 6.09 0.61
N THR A 97 -18.59 5.14 1.32
CA THR A 97 -18.35 4.88 2.74
C THR A 97 -16.96 4.26 2.95
N MET A 98 -16.47 4.30 4.19
CA MET A 98 -15.24 3.61 4.60
C MET A 98 -15.27 2.11 4.26
N ARG A 99 -16.44 1.46 4.42
CA ARG A 99 -16.61 0.03 4.12
C ARG A 99 -16.52 -0.29 2.64
N GLU A 100 -17.06 0.58 1.78
CA GLU A 100 -16.95 0.39 0.34
C GLU A 100 -15.52 0.57 -0.16
N TYR A 101 -14.79 1.57 0.36
CA TYR A 101 -13.36 1.70 0.07
C TYR A 101 -12.55 0.48 0.54
N HIS A 102 -12.89 -0.06 1.71
CA HIS A 102 -12.28 -1.30 2.20
C HIS A 102 -12.51 -2.46 1.23
N CYS A 103 -13.74 -2.63 0.73
CA CYS A 103 -14.05 -3.65 -0.27
C CYS A 103 -13.24 -3.45 -1.56
N LEU A 104 -13.05 -2.22 -2.03
CA LEU A 104 -12.23 -1.94 -3.22
C LEU A 104 -10.75 -2.31 -2.98
N LEU A 105 -10.21 -2.02 -1.80
CA LEU A 105 -8.85 -2.43 -1.42
C LEU A 105 -8.73 -3.96 -1.42
N GLN A 106 -9.77 -4.67 -0.95
CA GLN A 106 -9.79 -6.13 -0.92
C GLN A 106 -9.84 -6.79 -2.30
N LEU A 107 -10.30 -6.08 -3.33
CA LEU A 107 -10.19 -6.56 -4.72
C LEU A 107 -8.74 -6.67 -5.19
N LEU A 108 -7.81 -5.91 -4.60
CA LEU A 108 -6.38 -5.96 -4.93
C LEU A 108 -5.56 -6.77 -3.92
N CYS A 109 -5.99 -6.80 -2.65
CA CYS A 109 -5.34 -7.48 -1.53
C CYS A 109 -6.41 -8.17 -0.66
N PRO A 110 -6.66 -9.47 -0.83
CA PRO A 110 -7.82 -10.14 -0.21
C PRO A 110 -7.88 -10.03 1.32
N ASP A 111 -6.73 -10.00 1.97
CA ASP A 111 -6.55 -9.90 3.42
C ASP A 111 -6.23 -8.48 3.91
N PHE A 112 -6.51 -7.44 3.10
CA PHE A 112 -6.26 -6.06 3.48
C PHE A 112 -6.92 -5.72 4.84
N PRO A 113 -6.23 -5.06 5.78
CA PRO A 113 -6.76 -4.83 7.11
C PRO A 113 -7.74 -3.64 7.14
N LEU A 114 -8.90 -3.85 7.77
CA LEU A 114 -9.91 -2.81 7.95
C LEU A 114 -9.39 -1.63 8.77
N GLU A 115 -8.51 -1.89 9.74
CA GLU A 115 -7.99 -0.87 10.65
C GLU A 115 -7.29 0.27 9.89
N LEU A 116 -6.54 -0.03 8.83
CA LEU A 116 -5.89 1.01 8.02
C LEU A 116 -6.90 1.84 7.24
N THR A 117 -7.95 1.22 6.69
CA THR A 117 -9.03 1.95 6.02
C THR A 117 -9.78 2.85 7.00
N GLN A 118 -10.03 2.37 8.22
CA GLN A 118 -10.66 3.17 9.28
C GLN A 118 -9.78 4.34 9.71
N LYS A 119 -8.48 4.12 9.94
CA LYS A 119 -7.54 5.18 10.29
C LYS A 119 -7.47 6.26 9.20
N ALA A 120 -7.47 5.86 7.92
CA ALA A 120 -7.52 6.81 6.80
C ALA A 120 -8.84 7.59 6.76
N ALA A 121 -9.97 6.92 6.98
CA ALA A 121 -11.28 7.58 7.03
C ALA A 121 -11.37 8.61 8.17
N ARG A 122 -10.77 8.35 9.35
CA ARG A 122 -10.70 9.32 10.46
C ARG A 122 -9.85 10.56 10.16
N ILE A 123 -9.00 10.53 9.14
CA ILE A 123 -8.30 11.73 8.66
C ILE A 123 -9.27 12.61 7.85
N VAL A 124 -10.25 12.02 7.16
CA VAL A 124 -11.18 12.75 6.29
C VAL A 124 -12.45 13.17 7.05
N LEU A 125 -12.95 12.28 7.90
CA LEU A 125 -14.21 12.39 8.63
C LEU A 125 -13.95 12.68 10.11
N MET A 126 -14.93 13.29 10.75
CA MET A 126 -14.95 13.43 12.22
C MET A 126 -15.32 12.09 12.87
N ASP A 127 -14.91 11.89 14.13
CA ASP A 127 -15.06 10.61 14.84
C ASP A 127 -16.52 10.13 14.99
N ASP A 128 -17.47 11.06 15.04
CA ASP A 128 -18.91 10.81 15.13
C ASP A 128 -19.60 10.63 13.76
N ALA A 129 -18.86 10.79 12.66
CA ALA A 129 -19.36 10.81 11.29
C ALA A 129 -18.77 9.69 10.42
N MET A 130 -18.32 8.57 11.00
CA MET A 130 -17.60 7.51 10.28
C MET A 130 -18.41 6.74 9.23
N ASP A 131 -19.74 6.88 9.25
CA ASP A 131 -20.64 6.33 8.23
C ASP A 131 -20.92 7.30 7.08
N CYS A 132 -20.35 8.51 7.12
CA CYS A 132 -20.49 9.47 6.03
C CYS A 132 -19.72 9.05 4.78
N LEU A 133 -20.18 9.57 3.65
CA LEU A 133 -19.56 9.34 2.36
C LEU A 133 -18.34 10.27 2.19
N MET A 134 -17.26 9.74 1.63
CA MET A 134 -16.03 10.48 1.32
C MET A 134 -15.80 10.51 -0.19
N SER A 135 -15.13 11.56 -0.66
CA SER A 135 -14.68 11.62 -2.04
C SER A 135 -13.48 10.70 -2.26
N PHE A 136 -13.32 10.21 -3.49
CA PHE A 136 -12.17 9.40 -3.86
C PHE A 136 -10.84 10.11 -3.60
N SER A 137 -10.76 11.41 -3.91
CA SER A 137 -9.54 12.19 -3.71
C SER A 137 -9.18 12.34 -2.23
N ASP A 138 -10.15 12.66 -1.38
CA ASP A 138 -9.88 12.90 0.04
C ASP A 138 -9.50 11.59 0.73
N PHE A 139 -10.23 10.49 0.43
CA PHE A 139 -9.87 9.17 0.93
C PHE A 139 -8.48 8.75 0.45
N LEU A 140 -8.17 8.91 -0.84
CA LEU A 140 -6.92 8.42 -1.41
C LEU A 140 -5.68 9.10 -0.83
N PHE A 141 -5.70 10.42 -0.63
CA PHE A 141 -4.56 11.13 -0.03
C PHE A 141 -4.44 10.87 1.47
N ALA A 142 -5.56 10.75 2.20
CA ALA A 142 -5.55 10.31 3.58
C ALA A 142 -4.98 8.88 3.72
N PHE A 143 -5.43 7.97 2.85
CA PHE A 143 -4.97 6.60 2.79
C PHE A 143 -3.48 6.52 2.44
N GLN A 144 -2.99 7.32 1.49
CA GLN A 144 -1.58 7.41 1.15
C GLN A 144 -0.72 7.69 2.38
N ILE A 145 -1.06 8.73 3.15
CA ILE A 145 -0.30 9.07 4.37
C ILE A 145 -0.41 7.95 5.41
N GLN A 146 -1.63 7.46 5.66
CA GLN A 146 -1.87 6.45 6.69
C GLN A 146 -1.19 5.11 6.41
N PHE A 147 -1.15 4.69 5.15
CA PHE A 147 -0.60 3.41 4.73
C PHE A 147 0.90 3.46 4.48
N TYR A 148 1.39 4.51 3.80
CA TYR A 148 2.81 4.56 3.44
C TYR A 148 3.70 4.82 4.66
N TYR A 149 3.26 5.71 5.55
CA TYR A 149 4.00 6.16 6.73
C TYR A 149 3.51 5.50 8.03
N SER A 150 2.90 4.32 7.98
CA SER A 150 2.22 3.70 9.13
C SER A 150 3.05 3.67 10.41
N GLU A 151 4.30 3.19 10.36
CA GLU A 151 5.19 3.06 11.52
C GLU A 151 5.64 4.41 12.05
N PHE A 152 5.87 5.37 11.15
CA PHE A 152 6.14 6.74 11.52
C PHE A 152 4.95 7.32 12.29
N LEU A 153 3.73 7.19 11.76
CA LEU A 153 2.52 7.72 12.39
C LEU A 153 2.21 7.08 13.74
N GLU A 154 2.49 5.78 13.92
CA GLU A 154 2.39 5.12 15.23
C GLU A 154 3.34 5.76 16.25
N SER A 155 4.59 6.03 15.85
CA SER A 155 5.56 6.72 16.69
C SER A 155 5.15 8.17 16.99
N VAL A 156 4.62 8.87 15.99
CA VAL A 156 4.10 10.24 16.16
C VAL A 156 2.90 10.26 17.11
N ALA A 157 2.00 9.29 17.02
CA ALA A 157 0.87 9.17 17.92
C ALA A 157 1.33 8.98 19.38
N ALA A 158 2.36 8.16 19.62
CA ALA A 158 2.94 7.98 20.95
C ALA A 158 3.52 9.31 21.49
N ILE A 159 4.29 10.03 20.67
CA ILE A 159 4.83 11.36 21.03
C ILE A 159 3.71 12.33 21.39
N TYR A 160 2.66 12.39 20.55
CA TYR A 160 1.52 13.27 20.77
C TYR A 160 0.81 12.97 22.10
N GLN A 161 0.59 11.69 22.41
CA GLN A 161 -0.02 11.26 23.68
C GLN A 161 0.86 11.58 24.89
N ASP A 162 2.18 11.39 24.78
CA ASP A 162 3.11 11.75 25.85
C ASP A 162 3.08 13.25 26.14
N LEU A 163 3.07 14.09 25.11
CA LEU A 163 2.96 15.55 25.25
C LEU A 163 1.62 15.97 25.85
N LEU A 164 0.50 15.34 25.44
CA LEU A 164 -0.81 15.57 26.07
C LEU A 164 -0.83 15.19 27.56
N SER A 165 -0.10 14.12 27.93
CA SER A 165 0.03 13.69 29.32
C SER A 165 1.00 14.55 30.15
N GLY A 166 1.60 15.59 29.55
CA GLY A 166 2.52 16.51 30.20
C GLY A 166 3.96 16.01 30.32
N LYS A 167 4.32 14.89 29.68
CA LYS A 167 5.71 14.41 29.61
C LYS A 167 6.46 15.26 28.58
N ASN A 168 7.20 16.25 29.05
CA ASN A 168 8.06 17.07 28.20
C ASN A 168 9.48 16.45 28.18
N PRO A 169 10.15 16.35 27.01
CA PRO A 169 11.57 15.94 26.96
C PRO A 169 12.50 16.80 27.83
N ASN A 170 12.08 18.01 28.19
CA ASN A 170 12.80 18.92 29.09
C ASN A 170 12.40 18.78 30.58
N THR A 171 11.54 17.84 30.94
CA THR A 171 11.16 17.62 32.35
C THR A 171 12.29 16.91 33.08
N VAL A 172 13.10 17.66 33.83
CA VAL A 172 14.04 17.12 34.81
C VAL A 172 13.25 16.53 35.98
N ILE A 173 13.18 15.20 36.07
CA ILE A 173 12.64 14.53 37.26
C ILE A 173 13.74 14.56 38.32
N VAL A 174 13.65 15.53 39.23
CA VAL A 174 14.51 15.57 40.41
C VAL A 174 14.00 14.52 41.40
N PRO A 175 14.81 13.54 41.84
CA PRO A 175 14.43 12.64 42.92
C PRO A 175 14.49 13.42 44.23
N THR A 176 13.43 14.11 44.61
CA THR A 176 13.36 14.71 45.94
C THR A 176 13.00 13.60 46.93
N SER A 177 13.97 13.23 47.76
CA SER A 177 13.79 12.28 48.86
C SER A 177 12.65 12.73 49.78
N SER A 178 11.83 11.77 50.18
CA SER A 178 10.65 11.93 51.03
C SER A 178 10.90 12.74 52.31
N SER A 179 10.20 13.85 52.46
CA SER A 179 9.74 14.32 53.77
C SER A 179 8.27 14.68 53.64
N GLY A 180 7.46 14.10 54.53
CA GLY A 180 6.01 14.15 54.47
C GLY A 180 5.42 15.53 54.68
N GLN A 181 4.12 15.56 54.38
CA GLN A 181 3.10 16.58 54.63
C GLN A 181 2.64 17.37 53.39
N HIS A 182 1.32 17.29 53.22
CA HIS A 182 0.45 18.00 52.29
C HIS A 182 0.37 17.46 50.85
N ARG A 183 -0.33 16.32 50.69
CA ARG A 183 -1.19 16.11 49.51
C ARG A 183 -2.29 17.18 49.52
N GLN A 184 -1.98 18.36 48.99
CA GLN A 184 -3.03 19.14 48.31
C GLN A 184 -3.29 18.44 46.99
N ARG A 185 -4.49 17.86 46.91
CA ARG A 185 -5.14 17.51 45.64
C ARG A 185 -5.06 18.76 44.74
N PRO A 186 -4.59 18.67 43.49
CA PRO A 186 -4.72 19.81 42.59
C PRO A 186 -6.19 20.16 42.52
N THR A 187 -6.53 21.37 42.94
CA THR A 187 -7.84 21.97 42.71
C THR A 187 -8.09 21.96 41.21
N LEU A 188 -9.11 21.23 40.82
CA LEU A 188 -9.75 21.29 39.52
C LEU A 188 -10.22 22.75 39.33
N GLY A 189 -9.42 23.57 38.64
CA GLY A 189 -9.70 24.98 38.45
C GLY A 189 -8.82 25.57 37.36
N GLU A 190 -9.42 25.80 36.19
CA GLU A 190 -8.95 26.68 35.12
C GLU A 190 -7.68 26.25 34.36
N ALA A 191 -7.67 25.03 33.83
CA ALA A 191 -6.91 24.79 32.60
C ALA A 191 -7.72 25.37 31.44
N SER A 192 -7.20 26.42 30.80
CA SER A 192 -7.82 26.96 29.60
C SER A 192 -8.01 25.86 28.55
N VAL A 193 -9.15 25.96 27.89
CA VAL A 193 -9.77 25.05 26.92
C VAL A 193 -9.00 25.06 25.58
N LEU A 194 -7.68 24.87 25.61
CA LEU A 194 -6.85 24.83 24.40
C LEU A 194 -6.60 23.38 24.00
N GLU A 195 -7.52 22.85 23.20
CA GLU A 195 -7.41 21.54 22.57
C GLU A 195 -6.07 21.41 21.80
N GLY A 196 -5.35 20.31 21.99
CA GLY A 196 -4.12 20.00 21.25
C GLY A 196 -2.80 20.14 22.03
N VAL A 197 -1.68 20.04 21.30
CA VAL A 197 -0.30 20.22 21.82
C VAL A 197 0.37 21.41 21.14
N GLU A 198 1.37 22.01 21.80
CA GLU A 198 2.19 23.08 21.19
C GLU A 198 2.99 22.55 20.00
N ALA A 199 2.89 23.23 18.85
CA ALA A 199 3.48 22.79 17.60
C ALA A 199 5.01 22.79 17.62
N SER A 200 5.61 23.77 18.30
CA SER A 200 7.07 23.88 18.44
C SER A 200 7.66 22.70 19.21
N LEU A 201 7.05 22.34 20.34
CA LEU A 201 7.46 21.17 21.16
C LEU A 201 7.22 19.86 20.42
N PHE A 202 6.10 19.76 19.70
CA PHE A 202 5.79 18.59 18.89
C PHE A 202 6.82 18.40 17.78
N TYR A 203 7.13 19.44 17.01
CA TYR A 203 8.12 19.41 15.93
C TYR A 203 9.52 19.03 16.43
N GLN A 204 9.96 19.57 17.57
CA GLN A 204 11.24 19.20 18.17
C GLN A 204 11.34 17.68 18.47
N CYS A 205 10.24 17.07 18.90
CA CYS A 205 10.20 15.62 19.11
C CYS A 205 10.23 14.84 17.78
N LEU A 206 9.60 15.39 16.74
CA LEU A 206 9.58 14.78 15.39
C LEU A 206 10.96 14.82 14.71
N GLU A 207 11.74 15.89 14.84
CA GLU A 207 13.10 15.96 14.27
C GLU A 207 13.96 14.80 14.77
N ASN A 208 13.95 14.57 16.10
CA ASN A 208 14.67 13.45 16.72
C ASN A 208 14.15 12.07 16.26
N LEU A 209 12.91 11.96 15.80
CA LEU A 209 12.36 10.72 15.26
C LEU A 209 12.84 10.48 13.82
N CYS A 210 12.78 11.51 12.98
CA CYS A 210 13.22 11.46 11.58
C CYS A 210 14.72 11.10 11.47
N ASP A 211 15.56 11.63 12.36
CA ASP A 211 17.00 11.34 12.38
C ASP A 211 17.33 9.87 12.68
N ARG A 212 16.40 9.12 13.28
CA ARG A 212 16.60 7.71 13.66
C ARG A 212 16.27 6.71 12.55
N HIS A 213 15.96 7.15 11.32
CA HIS A 213 15.92 6.43 10.02
C HIS A 213 15.50 4.93 9.99
N LYS A 214 14.57 4.49 10.83
CA LYS A 214 14.11 3.08 10.84
C LYS A 214 12.99 2.80 9.83
N TYR A 215 12.25 3.82 9.42
CA TYR A 215 11.02 3.69 8.64
C TYR A 215 10.89 4.84 7.65
N SER A 216 10.02 4.69 6.64
CA SER A 216 9.65 5.81 5.76
C SER A 216 9.08 6.96 6.58
N CYS A 217 9.58 8.18 6.37
CA CYS A 217 9.06 9.40 6.99
C CYS A 217 8.96 10.52 5.94
N PRO A 218 8.02 11.48 6.11
CA PRO A 218 7.99 12.66 5.25
C PRO A 218 9.28 13.49 5.39
N PRO A 219 9.71 14.23 4.36
CA PRO A 219 10.88 15.10 4.45
C PRO A 219 10.75 16.12 5.61
N PRO A 220 11.74 16.23 6.52
CA PRO A 220 11.64 17.09 7.71
C PRO A 220 11.34 18.56 7.39
N ALA A 221 11.91 19.09 6.30
CA ALA A 221 11.66 20.45 5.85
C ALA A 221 10.17 20.72 5.54
N LEU A 222 9.47 19.74 4.96
CA LEU A 222 8.05 19.85 4.64
C LEU A 222 7.18 19.67 5.89
N VAL A 223 7.60 18.82 6.83
CA VAL A 223 6.92 18.70 8.14
C VAL A 223 7.03 20.01 8.92
N LYS A 224 8.17 20.69 8.85
CA LYS A 224 8.37 22.01 9.45
C LYS A 224 7.45 23.05 8.84
N GLU A 225 7.33 23.06 7.52
CA GLU A 225 6.42 23.95 6.78
C GLU A 225 4.96 23.74 7.20
N VAL A 226 4.51 22.48 7.33
CA VAL A 226 3.16 22.13 7.82
C VAL A 226 2.89 22.72 9.22
N LEU A 227 3.90 22.80 10.08
CA LEU A 227 3.77 23.22 11.47
C LEU A 227 4.10 24.71 11.70
N SER A 228 4.73 25.42 10.75
CA SER A 228 5.32 26.75 11.00
C SER A 228 4.29 27.84 11.32
N ASN A 229 3.05 27.68 10.85
CA ASN A 229 1.96 28.66 11.04
C ASN A 229 0.95 28.24 12.12
N VAL A 230 1.25 27.17 12.86
CA VAL A 230 0.33 26.58 13.83
C VAL A 230 0.91 26.75 15.23
N GLN A 231 0.15 27.34 16.15
CA GLN A 231 0.57 27.41 17.55
C GLN A 231 0.27 26.10 18.26
N ARG A 232 -0.95 25.60 18.11
CA ARG A 232 -1.43 24.35 18.71
C ARG A 232 -2.16 23.50 17.69
N LEU A 233 -2.01 22.18 17.80
CA LEU A 233 -2.63 21.23 16.89
C LEU A 233 -3.20 20.00 17.60
N THR A 234 -4.26 19.45 17.03
CA THR A 234 -4.72 18.10 17.34
C THR A 234 -3.96 17.07 16.50
N PHE A 235 -3.93 15.81 16.94
CA PHE A 235 -3.29 14.74 16.17
C PHE A 235 -3.91 14.59 14.78
N TYR A 236 -5.24 14.56 14.70
CA TYR A 236 -5.94 14.48 13.41
C TYR A 236 -5.79 15.76 12.60
N GLY A 237 -5.71 16.94 13.24
CA GLY A 237 -5.37 18.19 12.55
C GLY A 237 -4.02 18.12 11.84
N PHE A 238 -3.02 17.49 12.47
CA PHE A 238 -1.73 17.22 11.82
C PHE A 238 -1.85 16.27 10.64
N LEU A 239 -2.54 15.13 10.81
CA LEU A 239 -2.71 14.16 9.72
C LEU A 239 -3.46 14.74 8.52
N VAL A 240 -4.47 15.58 8.77
CA VAL A 240 -5.18 16.35 7.73
C VAL A 240 -4.23 17.29 7.00
N ALA A 241 -3.38 18.00 7.74
CA ALA A 241 -2.42 18.91 7.14
C ALA A 241 -1.39 18.16 6.28
N LEU A 242 -0.89 17.01 6.75
CA LEU A 242 0.01 16.14 5.97
C LEU A 242 -0.66 15.64 4.67
N SER A 243 -1.90 15.15 4.74
CA SER A 243 -2.59 14.59 3.56
C SER A 243 -2.92 15.64 2.50
N LYS A 244 -3.09 16.89 2.90
CA LYS A 244 -3.36 18.02 1.99
C LYS A 244 -2.08 18.72 1.51
N HIS A 245 -0.92 18.45 2.10
CA HIS A 245 0.32 19.14 1.74
C HIS A 245 0.87 18.66 0.40
N HIS A 246 0.86 19.54 -0.60
CA HIS A 246 1.30 19.22 -1.96
C HIS A 246 2.74 18.68 -2.01
N GLY A 247 3.69 19.35 -1.33
CA GLY A 247 5.08 18.92 -1.33
C GLY A 247 5.29 17.51 -0.73
N ILE A 248 4.46 17.11 0.25
CA ILE A 248 4.59 15.79 0.89
C ILE A 248 4.06 14.72 -0.07
N ASN A 249 2.92 14.99 -0.71
CA ASN A 249 2.35 14.09 -1.71
C ASN A 249 3.29 13.91 -2.91
N GLN A 250 3.94 15.00 -3.35
CA GLN A 250 4.92 14.97 -4.42
C GLN A 250 6.19 14.21 -4.03
N ALA A 251 6.72 14.42 -2.81
CA ALA A 251 7.91 13.74 -2.32
C ALA A 251 7.71 12.22 -2.20
N LEU A 252 6.50 11.77 -1.87
CA LEU A 252 6.15 10.34 -1.84
C LEU A 252 6.10 9.75 -3.27
N GLY A 253 5.55 10.49 -4.24
CA GLY A 253 5.63 10.15 -5.67
C GLY A 253 4.85 8.90 -6.10
N ALA A 254 3.95 8.36 -5.27
CA ALA A 254 3.11 7.22 -5.65
C ALA A 254 1.95 7.64 -6.55
N LEU A 255 1.37 8.81 -6.27
CA LEU A 255 0.16 9.33 -6.91
C LEU A 255 0.44 10.62 -7.70
N PRO A 256 -0.37 10.92 -8.73
CA PRO A 256 -0.35 12.23 -9.38
C PRO A 256 -0.80 13.35 -8.46
N ASP A 257 -0.58 14.58 -8.90
CA ASP A 257 -1.10 15.76 -8.24
C ASP A 257 -2.63 15.80 -8.25
N LYS A 258 -3.21 16.51 -7.29
CA LYS A 258 -4.67 16.56 -7.10
C LYS A 258 -5.42 17.02 -8.35
N GLY A 259 -4.85 17.92 -9.15
CA GLY A 259 -5.43 18.39 -10.42
C GLY A 259 -5.49 17.32 -11.51
N ASP A 260 -4.50 16.42 -11.53
CA ASP A 260 -4.36 15.37 -12.55
C ASP A 260 -4.87 14.00 -12.07
N LEU A 261 -5.32 13.91 -10.82
CA LEU A 261 -5.68 12.66 -10.17
C LEU A 261 -6.75 11.84 -10.94
N MET A 262 -7.64 12.49 -11.69
CA MET A 262 -8.69 11.79 -12.43
C MET A 262 -8.29 11.41 -13.86
N HIS A 263 -7.08 11.77 -14.29
CA HIS A 263 -6.60 11.60 -15.66
C HIS A 263 -5.47 10.57 -15.73
N ASP A 264 -5.66 9.53 -16.55
CA ASP A 264 -4.60 8.59 -16.95
C ASP A 264 -4.81 8.32 -18.44
N PRO A 265 -4.14 9.09 -19.32
CA PRO A 265 -4.35 9.03 -20.77
C PRO A 265 -4.18 7.62 -21.32
N ALA A 266 -3.21 6.86 -20.81
CA ALA A 266 -2.93 5.51 -21.30
C ALA A 266 -4.06 4.54 -20.96
N MET A 267 -4.56 4.60 -19.72
CA MET A 267 -5.70 3.77 -19.31
C MET A 267 -7.02 4.25 -19.90
N ASP A 268 -7.23 5.55 -20.04
CA ASP A 268 -8.41 6.13 -20.70
C ASP A 268 -8.50 5.67 -22.16
N GLU A 269 -7.40 5.74 -22.90
CA GLU A 269 -7.34 5.26 -24.28
C GLU A 269 -7.57 3.73 -24.37
N ALA A 270 -6.98 2.95 -23.46
CA ALA A 270 -7.20 1.51 -23.41
C ALA A 270 -8.68 1.14 -23.14
N LEU A 271 -9.35 1.89 -22.25
CA LEU A 271 -10.77 1.71 -21.96
C LEU A 271 -11.65 2.07 -23.16
N GLU A 272 -11.34 3.15 -23.88
CA GLU A 272 -12.06 3.50 -25.11
C GLU A 272 -11.91 2.43 -26.19
N ARG A 273 -10.68 1.94 -26.43
CA ARG A 273 -10.44 0.82 -27.37
C ARG A 273 -11.25 -0.44 -26.99
N LEU A 274 -11.43 -0.71 -25.70
CA LEU A 274 -12.27 -1.84 -25.23
C LEU A 274 -13.77 -1.59 -25.44
N ARG A 275 -14.24 -0.35 -25.25
CA ARG A 275 -15.63 0.05 -25.52
C ARG A 275 -15.95 -0.08 -27.01
N GLU A 276 -15.07 0.41 -27.88
CA GLU A 276 -15.18 0.27 -29.33
C GLU A 276 -15.25 -1.20 -29.76
N ARG A 277 -14.36 -2.05 -29.23
CA ARG A 277 -14.38 -3.50 -29.50
C ARG A 277 -15.69 -4.15 -29.07
N ARG A 278 -16.24 -3.81 -27.90
CA ARG A 278 -17.53 -4.33 -27.44
C ARG A 278 -18.69 -3.84 -28.32
N SER A 279 -18.71 -2.56 -28.67
CA SER A 279 -19.73 -1.98 -29.53
C SER A 279 -19.72 -2.63 -30.92
N ASN A 280 -18.55 -2.78 -31.53
CA ASN A 280 -18.39 -3.45 -32.83
C ASN A 280 -18.78 -4.93 -32.76
N SER A 281 -18.46 -5.61 -31.66
CA SER A 281 -18.87 -7.01 -31.44
C SER A 281 -20.38 -7.17 -31.23
N GLN A 282 -21.05 -6.18 -30.64
CA GLN A 282 -22.51 -6.15 -30.49
C GLN A 282 -23.21 -5.80 -31.80
N ALA A 283 -22.67 -4.87 -32.59
CA ALA A 283 -23.17 -4.54 -33.93
C ALA A 283 -23.09 -5.75 -34.88
N LEU A 284 -21.98 -6.49 -34.85
CA LEU A 284 -21.80 -7.75 -35.59
C LEU A 284 -22.80 -8.84 -35.15
N LYS A 285 -23.14 -8.92 -33.86
CA LYS A 285 -24.13 -9.87 -33.33
C LYS A 285 -25.59 -9.50 -33.63
N LEU A 286 -25.88 -8.22 -33.83
CA LEU A 286 -27.23 -7.72 -34.15
C LEU A 286 -27.52 -7.63 -35.65
N GLY A 287 -26.59 -8.06 -36.51
CA GLY A 287 -26.78 -8.05 -37.97
C GLY A 287 -26.95 -6.64 -38.57
N LEU A 288 -26.63 -5.59 -37.81
CA LEU A 288 -26.63 -4.23 -38.31
C LEU A 288 -25.29 -4.01 -39.03
N GLY A 289 -25.33 -4.19 -40.35
CA GLY A 289 -24.19 -3.95 -41.22
C GLY A 289 -23.57 -2.57 -40.97
N LEU A 290 -22.24 -2.53 -40.93
CA LEU A 290 -21.48 -1.28 -40.94
C LEU A 290 -21.95 -0.41 -42.12
N PRO A 291 -22.08 0.92 -41.95
CA PRO A 291 -22.37 1.78 -43.09
C PRO A 291 -21.17 1.72 -44.05
N LEU A 292 -21.41 1.21 -45.26
CA LEU A 292 -20.51 1.41 -46.39
C LEU A 292 -20.30 2.91 -46.57
N LYS A 293 -19.07 3.37 -46.39
CA LYS A 293 -18.62 4.62 -47.02
C LYS A 293 -17.56 4.26 -48.06
N ASP A 294 -18.05 4.29 -49.29
CA ASP A 294 -17.37 4.64 -50.54
C ASP A 294 -16.12 3.85 -50.93
N ARG A 295 -16.34 2.84 -51.78
CA ARG A 295 -15.40 2.48 -52.85
C ARG A 295 -15.68 3.37 -54.05
N HIS A 296 -14.64 4.01 -54.58
CA HIS A 296 -14.30 4.24 -56.00
C HIS A 296 -13.12 5.23 -55.99
N SER A 297 -12.01 5.14 -56.73
CA SER A 297 -11.37 4.19 -57.64
C SER A 297 -9.98 4.81 -57.93
N LEU A 298 -8.90 4.01 -58.10
CA LEU A 298 -7.87 4.11 -59.16
C LEU A 298 -6.55 3.42 -58.78
N ALA A 299 -6.32 2.31 -59.50
CA ALA A 299 -5.09 1.79 -60.13
C ALA A 299 -3.79 1.48 -59.33
N PRO A 300 -3.04 0.44 -59.76
CA PRO A 300 -1.79 -0.02 -59.15
C PRO A 300 -0.56 0.56 -59.85
N ASP A 301 0.55 0.75 -59.10
CA ASP A 301 1.91 0.30 -59.47
C ASP A 301 3.02 0.98 -58.63
N VAL A 302 4.13 0.24 -58.53
CA VAL A 302 5.53 0.62 -58.24
C VAL A 302 6.05 0.56 -56.79
N LEU A 303 7.13 -0.22 -56.69
CA LEU A 303 8.06 -0.51 -55.59
C LEU A 303 8.75 0.73 -55.00
N ASP A 304 9.04 0.71 -53.69
CA ASP A 304 10.43 0.77 -53.16
C ASP A 304 10.48 0.33 -51.67
N PRO A 305 11.49 -0.46 -51.22
CA PRO A 305 11.66 -0.87 -49.84
C PRO A 305 12.63 0.06 -49.09
N ARG A 306 12.56 0.04 -47.75
CA ARG A 306 13.42 0.69 -46.73
C ARG A 306 12.92 2.05 -46.23
N ILE A 307 12.21 2.04 -45.11
CA ILE A 307 12.61 2.81 -43.91
C ILE A 307 12.36 1.94 -42.67
N SER A 308 13.45 1.78 -41.93
CA SER A 308 13.56 1.09 -40.65
C SER A 308 13.10 2.02 -39.51
N ASN A 309 12.34 1.50 -38.54
CA ASN A 309 12.63 1.54 -37.09
C ASN A 309 11.39 1.66 -36.20
N LYS A 310 11.41 0.78 -35.18
CA LYS A 310 10.97 0.97 -33.79
C LYS A 310 9.57 1.56 -33.56
N ILE A 311 8.66 0.66 -33.20
CA ILE A 311 7.60 0.98 -32.24
C ILE A 311 7.63 -0.09 -31.16
N ASP A 312 7.97 0.37 -29.95
CA ASP A 312 7.84 -0.36 -28.70
C ASP A 312 6.38 -0.78 -28.49
N ALA A 313 6.14 -2.09 -28.53
CA ALA A 313 4.85 -2.65 -28.17
C ALA A 313 4.81 -2.93 -26.67
N GLY A 314 4.51 -1.88 -25.89
CA GLY A 314 3.85 -2.02 -24.59
C GLY A 314 2.45 -2.60 -24.80
N ASN A 315 2.39 -3.92 -25.02
CA ASN A 315 1.13 -4.66 -25.10
C ASN A 315 0.87 -5.31 -23.75
N PHE A 316 -0.16 -4.81 -23.06
CA PHE A 316 -0.84 -5.53 -21.98
C PHE A 316 -1.27 -6.91 -22.49
N SER A 317 -0.53 -7.94 -22.08
CA SER A 317 -1.00 -9.32 -22.06
C SER A 317 -1.28 -9.71 -20.61
N PRO A 318 -2.54 -9.87 -20.19
CA PRO A 318 -2.83 -10.59 -18.97
C PRO A 318 -2.77 -12.08 -19.29
N LYS A 319 -1.57 -12.65 -19.30
CA LYS A 319 -1.35 -14.10 -19.37
C LYS A 319 -0.46 -14.58 -18.22
N LEU A 320 -0.70 -14.06 -17.02
CA LEU A 320 -0.26 -14.68 -15.76
C LEU A 320 -1.36 -14.42 -14.72
N THR A 321 -2.55 -14.97 -14.96
CA THR A 321 -3.49 -15.28 -13.87
C THR A 321 -2.90 -16.44 -13.09
N PHE A 322 -2.25 -16.14 -11.97
CA PHE A 322 -1.91 -17.14 -10.97
C PHE A 322 -3.21 -17.69 -10.37
N GLY A 323 -3.43 -18.99 -10.59
CA GLY A 323 -4.37 -19.89 -9.93
C GLY A 323 -5.66 -19.32 -9.33
N VAL A 324 -6.72 -19.20 -10.14
CA VAL A 324 -8.10 -19.44 -9.66
C VAL A 324 -8.71 -20.51 -10.56
N SER A 325 -8.95 -21.68 -9.99
CA SER A 325 -9.57 -22.81 -10.70
C SER A 325 -10.93 -22.41 -11.27
N SER A 326 -11.07 -22.52 -12.59
CA SER A 326 -12.31 -22.28 -13.33
C SER A 326 -13.36 -23.34 -13.01
N VAL A 327 -14.51 -22.93 -12.49
CA VAL A 327 -15.74 -23.75 -12.54
C VAL A 327 -16.47 -23.41 -13.84
N THR A 328 -16.53 -24.40 -14.73
CA THR A 328 -17.24 -24.35 -16.00
C THR A 328 -18.75 -24.22 -15.81
N THR A 329 -19.33 -23.27 -16.55
CA THR A 329 -20.77 -23.04 -16.75
C THR A 329 -21.48 -24.27 -17.34
N ARG A 330 -22.67 -24.60 -16.81
CA ARG A 330 -23.71 -25.32 -17.55
C ARG A 330 -25.11 -24.79 -17.22
N ASP A 331 -25.72 -24.25 -18.26
CA ASP A 331 -27.13 -24.02 -18.58
C ASP A 331 -28.07 -23.20 -17.68
N GLU A 332 -28.63 -22.18 -18.33
CA GLU A 332 -29.83 -21.42 -17.98
C GLU A 332 -31.09 -22.31 -17.93
N ARG A 333 -31.97 -22.06 -16.95
CA ARG A 333 -33.37 -21.63 -17.18
C ARG A 333 -34.18 -21.59 -15.87
N SER A 334 -35.05 -20.58 -15.83
CA SER A 334 -36.31 -20.49 -15.07
C SER A 334 -36.28 -19.75 -13.72
N LEU A 335 -36.64 -18.46 -13.80
CA LEU A 335 -37.28 -17.70 -12.73
C LEU A 335 -38.66 -18.32 -12.41
N THR A 336 -38.96 -18.57 -11.14
CA THR A 336 -40.13 -18.00 -10.41
C THR A 336 -40.25 -18.52 -8.97
N GLN A 337 -40.37 -17.56 -8.05
CA GLN A 337 -41.24 -17.55 -6.86
C GLN A 337 -40.98 -18.46 -5.62
N THR A 338 -40.89 -17.78 -4.46
CA THR A 338 -41.52 -18.10 -3.15
C THR A 338 -40.61 -18.39 -1.95
N ARG A 339 -40.48 -17.36 -1.10
CA ARG A 339 -40.66 -17.30 0.37
C ARG A 339 -40.30 -18.50 1.28
N ARG A 340 -39.54 -18.15 2.34
CA ARG A 340 -39.49 -18.66 3.74
C ARG A 340 -38.36 -19.63 4.14
N ARG A 341 -37.54 -19.12 5.08
CA ARG A 341 -36.94 -19.72 6.29
C ARG A 341 -36.51 -21.20 6.23
N THR A 342 -35.22 -21.45 6.47
CA THR A 342 -34.74 -22.18 7.67
C THR A 342 -33.21 -22.19 7.74
N ALA A 343 -32.72 -22.31 8.97
CA ALA A 343 -31.32 -22.33 9.38
C ALA A 343 -30.54 -23.51 8.78
N GLY A 344 -29.26 -23.29 8.48
CA GLY A 344 -28.33 -24.33 8.02
C GLY A 344 -26.90 -23.93 8.31
N VAL A 345 -26.33 -24.56 9.32
CA VAL A 345 -24.95 -24.44 9.82
C VAL A 345 -23.95 -24.70 8.69
N ALA A 346 -23.17 -23.68 8.30
CA ALA A 346 -22.04 -23.84 7.39
C ALA A 346 -20.79 -24.22 8.18
N ARG A 347 -20.28 -25.43 7.92
CA ARG A 347 -19.01 -25.95 8.44
C ARG A 347 -17.84 -25.13 7.88
N ARG A 348 -16.97 -24.64 8.77
CA ARG A 348 -15.66 -24.05 8.44
C ARG A 348 -14.68 -25.13 7.97
N PRO A 349 -13.84 -24.90 6.96
CA PRO A 349 -12.61 -25.66 6.82
C PRO A 349 -11.60 -25.13 7.85
N HIS A 350 -11.20 -26.00 8.77
CA HIS A 350 -10.08 -25.78 9.68
C HIS A 350 -8.76 -25.85 8.89
N TRP A 351 -8.04 -24.74 8.80
CA TRP A 351 -6.60 -24.77 8.51
C TRP A 351 -5.87 -24.98 9.84
N ARG A 352 -5.38 -26.20 10.08
CA ARG A 352 -4.40 -26.49 11.14
C ARG A 352 -3.01 -26.46 10.51
N PHE A 353 -2.15 -25.57 10.97
CA PHE A 353 -0.71 -25.71 10.78
C PHE A 353 -0.16 -26.75 11.77
N PRO A 354 0.82 -27.60 11.38
CA PRO A 354 1.61 -28.36 12.33
C PRO A 354 2.62 -27.44 13.04
N PRO A 355 2.95 -27.67 14.33
CA PRO A 355 3.93 -26.85 15.03
C PRO A 355 5.35 -27.13 14.53
N VAL A 356 6.10 -26.06 14.28
CA VAL A 356 7.55 -26.05 14.07
C VAL A 356 8.22 -26.54 15.34
N ARG A 357 8.93 -27.69 15.27
CA ARG A 357 9.80 -28.13 16.37
C ARG A 357 11.04 -27.26 16.43
N GLY A 358 11.29 -26.72 17.63
CA GLY A 358 12.47 -25.93 17.94
C GLY A 358 13.78 -26.71 17.80
N LEU A 359 14.82 -26.00 17.37
CA LEU A 359 16.20 -26.39 17.60
C LEU A 359 16.49 -26.30 19.10
N GLU A 360 16.58 -27.45 19.76
CA GLU A 360 17.20 -27.55 21.08
C GLU A 360 18.72 -27.63 20.93
N HIS A 361 19.41 -26.68 21.56
CA HIS A 361 20.84 -26.71 21.82
C HIS A 361 21.19 -27.95 22.64
N ARG A 362 21.97 -28.85 22.04
CA ARG A 362 22.55 -30.00 22.74
C ARG A 362 23.88 -29.60 23.37
N THR A 363 23.84 -29.17 24.62
CA THR A 363 25.01 -29.07 25.51
C THR A 363 25.42 -30.48 25.95
N GLN A 364 26.44 -31.05 25.29
CA GLN A 364 27.13 -32.22 25.82
C GLN A 364 28.26 -31.79 26.75
N GLY A 365 28.08 -32.06 28.04
CA GLY A 365 29.12 -31.95 29.05
C GLY A 365 30.25 -32.95 28.81
N ARG A 366 31.48 -32.45 28.85
CA ARG A 366 32.68 -33.28 29.10
C ARG A 366 33.05 -33.17 30.58
N PRO A 367 33.34 -34.27 31.27
CA PRO A 367 33.90 -34.22 32.62
C PRO A 367 35.41 -33.98 32.56
N SER A 368 35.91 -33.06 33.40
CA SER A 368 37.33 -32.91 33.70
C SER A 368 37.81 -34.06 34.60
N PRO A 369 38.98 -34.68 34.35
CA PRO A 369 39.56 -35.61 35.29
C PRO A 369 40.39 -34.88 36.35
N ALA A 370 40.17 -35.25 37.61
CA ALA A 370 40.97 -34.86 38.75
C ALA A 370 42.34 -35.56 38.73
N ALA A 371 43.33 -34.85 39.24
CA ALA A 371 44.72 -35.27 39.39
C ALA A 371 44.89 -36.45 40.35
N THR A 372 45.86 -37.32 40.05
CA THR A 372 46.51 -38.18 41.06
C THR A 372 47.94 -38.51 40.57
N LEU A 373 48.94 -37.88 41.20
CA LEU A 373 50.31 -38.40 41.39
C LEU A 373 50.22 -39.65 42.28
N PRO A 374 51.11 -40.67 42.25
CA PRO A 374 52.58 -40.54 42.47
C PRO A 374 53.38 -41.59 41.63
N SER A 375 54.70 -41.83 41.70
CA SER A 375 55.82 -41.51 42.60
C SER A 375 57.10 -41.41 41.76
#